data_AF-A0A517R3L2-F1
#
_entry.id   AF-A0A517R3L2-F1
#
_cell.length_a   1.000
_cell.length_b   1.000
_cell.length_c   1.000
_cell.angle_alpha   90.00
_cell.angle_beta   90.00
_cell.angle_gamma   90.00
#
_symmetry.space_group_name_H-M   'P 1'
#
loop_
_entity.id
_entity.type
_entity.pdbx_description
1 polymer ?
#
loop_
_entity_poly.entity_id
_entity_poly.type
_entity_poly.pdbx_seq_one_letter_code
_entity_poly.pdbx_strand_id
1 'polypeptide(L)' 'MSAALFVETEQRVDTEIDAIEEMRLRTWARKNFVESAERDTEWHPVILDEMAQMDRELQGV' A
#
# COMPACT_ATOMS: atom_id res chain seq x y z
N MET A 1 7.37 -27.81 27.41
CA MET A 1 7.53 -27.51 25.97
C MET A 1 6.16 -27.28 25.38
N SER A 2 5.84 -26.06 24.97
CA SER A 2 4.68 -25.75 24.12
C SER A 2 5.05 -24.56 23.25
N ALA A 3 5.37 -24.87 21.99
CA ALA A 3 5.42 -23.89 20.92
C ALA A 3 3.97 -23.50 20.59
N ALA A 4 3.64 -22.24 20.82
CA ALA A 4 2.60 -21.59 20.05
C ALA A 4 3.30 -20.38 19.43
N LEU A 5 3.53 -20.48 18.13
CA LEU A 5 3.93 -19.37 17.28
C LEU A 5 3.01 -18.20 17.62
N PHE A 6 3.57 -17.14 18.20
CA PHE A 6 3.02 -15.81 17.98
C PHE A 6 3.31 -15.51 16.50
N VAL A 7 2.41 -15.95 15.63
CA VAL A 7 2.19 -15.22 14.39
C VAL A 7 1.54 -13.92 14.86
N GLU A 8 2.37 -12.93 15.17
CA GLU A 8 1.96 -11.54 15.08
C GLU A 8 1.68 -11.32 13.60
N THR A 9 0.48 -11.71 13.17
CA THR A 9 -0.10 -11.18 11.96
C THR A 9 -0.17 -9.69 12.24
N GLU A 10 0.81 -8.96 11.70
CA GLU A 10 0.72 -7.52 11.57
C GLU A 10 -0.70 -7.22 11.15
N GLN A 11 -1.40 -6.53 12.02
CA GLN A 11 -2.75 -6.08 11.80
C GLN A 11 -2.65 -5.03 10.70
N ARG A 12 -2.48 -5.50 9.45
CA ARG A 12 -2.91 -4.77 8.29
C ARG A 12 -4.37 -4.48 8.60
N VAL A 13 -4.66 -3.20 8.78
CA VAL A 13 -6.04 -2.74 8.79
C VAL A 13 -6.51 -3.02 7.37
N ASP A 14 -6.89 -4.27 7.12
CA ASP A 14 -7.68 -4.71 5.99
C ASP A 14 -9.04 -4.06 6.22
N THR A 15 -9.07 -2.74 6.02
CA THR A 15 -10.29 -2.03 5.73
C THR A 15 -10.81 -2.79 4.53
N GLU A 16 -11.90 -3.53 4.71
CA GLU A 16 -12.59 -4.23 3.62
C GLU A 16 -13.01 -3.17 2.60
N ILE A 17 -12.05 -2.80 1.75
CA ILE A 17 -12.25 -1.86 0.68
C ILE A 17 -12.81 -2.66 -0.48
N ASP A 18 -13.91 -2.17 -1.04
CA ASP A 18 -14.47 -2.78 -2.23
C ASP A 18 -13.42 -2.77 -3.36
N ALA A 19 -13.35 -3.84 -4.14
CA ALA A 19 -12.35 -4.00 -5.20
C ALA A 19 -12.43 -2.84 -6.22
N ILE A 20 -13.63 -2.31 -6.49
CA ILE A 20 -13.80 -1.15 -7.37
C ILE A 20 -13.15 0.10 -6.77
N GLU A 21 -13.31 0.30 -5.47
CA GLU A 21 -12.74 1.46 -4.78
C GLU A 21 -11.21 1.35 -4.69
N GLU A 22 -10.68 0.16 -4.39
CA GLU A 22 -9.24 -0.09 -4.47
C GLU A 22 -8.69 0.20 -5.86
N MET A 23 -9.35 -0.29 -6.92
CA MET A 23 -8.96 -0.02 -8.31
C MET A 23 -8.95 1.47 -8.62
N ARG A 24 -9.91 2.25 -8.11
CA ARG A 24 -9.97 3.70 -8.28
C ARG A 24 -8.80 4.39 -7.58
N LEU A 25 -8.52 4.02 -6.33
CA LEU A 25 -7.40 4.57 -5.56
C LEU A 25 -6.06 4.26 -6.23
N ARG A 26 -5.84 3.01 -6.68
CA ARG A 26 -4.64 2.63 -7.45
C ARG A 26 -4.52 3.43 -8.75
N THR A 27 -5.63 3.58 -9.48
CA THR A 27 -5.65 4.41 -10.71
C THR A 27 -5.31 5.87 -10.42
N TRP A 28 -5.84 6.42 -9.32
CA TRP A 28 -5.52 7.78 -8.90
C TRP A 28 -4.05 7.92 -8.53
N ALA A 29 -3.51 6.97 -7.76
CA ALA A 29 -2.10 6.95 -7.37
C ALA A 29 -1.17 6.94 -8.60
N ARG A 30 -1.46 6.08 -9.60
CA ARG A 30 -0.68 6.05 -10.85
C ARG A 30 -0.73 7.37 -11.63
N LYS A 31 -1.87 8.07 -11.62
CA LYS A 31 -2.03 9.36 -12.32
C LYS A 31 -1.39 10.54 -11.59
N ASN A 32 -1.29 10.46 -10.27
CA ASN A 32 -0.80 11.54 -9.40
C ASN A 32 0.48 11.12 -8.67
N PHE A 33 1.28 10.27 -9.30
CA PHE A 33 2.50 9.77 -8.70
C PHE A 33 3.44 10.93 -8.34
N VAL A 34 3.96 10.87 -7.12
CA VAL A 34 4.99 11.76 -6.60
C VAL A 34 6.10 10.96 -5.93
N GLU A 35 7.28 11.56 -5.84
CA GLU A 35 8.42 10.95 -5.15
C GLU A 35 8.14 10.75 -3.66
N SER A 36 8.83 9.80 -3.03
CA SER A 36 8.59 9.42 -1.63
C SER A 36 8.69 10.59 -0.63
N ALA A 37 9.52 11.59 -0.92
CA ALA A 37 9.69 12.78 -0.09
C ALA A 37 8.47 13.73 -0.10
N GLU A 38 7.63 13.65 -1.12
CA GLU A 38 6.46 14.53 -1.31
C GLU A 38 5.14 13.86 -0.90
N ARG A 39 5.19 12.59 -0.45
CA ARG A 39 4.00 11.83 -0.05
C ARG A 39 3.53 12.27 1.32
N ASP A 40 2.23 12.46 1.44
CA ASP A 40 1.58 12.66 2.73
C ASP A 40 1.32 11.31 3.39
N THR A 41 1.73 11.16 4.65
CA THR A 41 1.49 9.96 5.45
C THR A 41 0.02 9.72 5.77
N GLU A 42 -0.83 10.76 5.63
CA GLU A 42 -2.28 10.66 5.83
C GLU A 42 -3.02 10.12 4.59
N TRP A 43 -2.33 9.95 3.46
CA TRP A 43 -2.94 9.34 2.27
C TRP A 43 -3.35 7.89 2.51
N HIS A 44 -4.35 7.46 1.74
CA HIS A 44 -4.86 6.10 1.86
C HIS A 44 -3.75 5.07 1.64
N PRO A 45 -3.65 4.00 2.46
CA PRO A 45 -2.59 3.00 2.35
C PRO A 45 -2.45 2.40 0.95
N VAL A 46 -3.58 2.11 0.27
CA VAL A 46 -3.60 1.66 -1.14
C VAL A 46 -2.87 2.61 -2.09
N ILE A 47 -2.99 3.93 -1.88
CA ILE A 47 -2.30 4.93 -2.71
C ILE A 47 -0.79 4.84 -2.44
N LEU A 48 -0.39 4.81 -1.18
CA LEU A 48 1.02 4.75 -0.77
C LEU A 48 1.68 3.46 -1.25
N ASP A 49 0.99 2.33 -1.13
CA ASP A 49 1.43 1.02 -1.62
C ASP A 49 1.59 1.00 -3.14
N GLU A 50 0.64 1.59 -3.87
CA GLU A 50 0.71 1.67 -5.33
C GLU A 50 1.89 2.55 -5.79
N MET A 51 2.11 3.71 -5.16
CA MET A 51 3.25 4.55 -5.49
C MET A 51 4.59 3.88 -5.12
N ALA A 52 4.65 3.15 -4.01
CA ALA A 52 5.82 2.34 -3.66
C ALA A 52 6.08 1.20 -4.67
N GLN A 53 5.01 0.62 -5.23
CA GLN A 53 5.14 -0.34 -6.32
C GLN A 53 5.68 0.32 -7.60
N MET A 54 5.21 1.52 -7.94
CA MET A 54 5.75 2.29 -9.07
C MET A 54 7.22 2.66 -8.88
N ASP A 55 7.65 2.99 -7.65
CA ASP A 55 9.07 3.23 -7.37
C ASP A 55 9.93 2.02 -7.76
N ARG A 56 9.48 0.80 -7.41
CA ARG A 56 10.15 -0.45 -7.76
C ARG A 56 10.16 -0.68 -9.28
N GLU A 57 9.02 -0.44 -9.94
CA GLU A 57 8.89 -0.56 -11.40
C GLU A 57 9.86 0.40 -12.13
N LEU A 58 9.99 1.64 -11.66
CA LEU A 58 10.89 2.65 -12.22
C LEU A 58 12.37 2.32 -11.95
N GLN A 59 12.66 1.67 -10.83
CA GLN A 59 14.00 1.20 -10.48
C GLN A 59 14.40 -0.09 -11.23
N GLY A 60 13.47 -0.73 -11.95
CA GLY A 60 13.72 -1.92 -12.77
C GLY A 60 14.09 -3.18 -11.99
N VAL A 61 13.63 -3.28 -10.73
CA VAL A 61 13.90 -4.41 -9.82
C VAL A 61 12.81 -5.47 -9.90
#